data_AF-J7QUH4-F1
#
_entry.id   AF-J7QUH4-F1
#
_cell.length_a   1.000
_cell.length_b   1.000
_cell.length_c   1.000
_cell.angle_alpha   90.00
_cell.angle_beta   90.00
_cell.angle_gamma   90.00
#
_symmetry.space_group_name_H-M   'P 1'
#
loop_
_entity.id
_entity.type
_entity.pdbx_description
1 polymer ?
#
loop_
_entity_poly.entity_id
_entity_poly.type
_entity_poly.pdbx_seq_one_letter_code
_entity_poly.pdbx_strand_id
1 'polypeptide(L)'
;MAWNFDTMKEALSEMEKVNYQEFIKAFLSLELSISDRTILNQVYQDYMDEDDLSLISDELRVKVDSYQDEVQADMTDILEKLYRTGEGSSFIMDLMSSNSLSDTLEQYEVLDSDDYSPLSLETLQAMIQQDLAISSQDYFGDLVHLALQKDLLDQKSHFLQHYVATVMEGIPQERDQRALVLD
;
A
#
# COMPACT_ATOMS: atom_id res chain seq x y z
N MET A 1 -21.25 -7.28 -11.78
CA MET A 1 -20.03 -6.73 -11.15
C MET A 1 -20.49 -5.68 -10.15
N ALA A 2 -20.10 -5.80 -8.89
CA ALA A 2 -20.36 -4.74 -7.91
C ALA A 2 -19.23 -3.73 -8.00
N TRP A 3 -19.54 -2.45 -8.14
CA TRP A 3 -18.54 -1.40 -8.14
C TRP A 3 -18.10 -1.11 -6.70
N ASN A 4 -16.81 -1.24 -6.44
CA ASN A 4 -16.13 -0.90 -5.19
C ASN A 4 -14.88 -0.07 -5.51
N PHE A 5 -14.16 0.37 -4.48
CA PHE A 5 -12.95 1.18 -4.66
C PHE A 5 -11.97 0.56 -5.66
N ASP A 6 -11.60 -0.71 -5.49
CA ASP A 6 -10.59 -1.36 -6.33
C ASP A 6 -11.04 -1.50 -7.79
N THR A 7 -12.28 -1.97 -8.01
CA THR A 7 -12.83 -2.15 -9.36
C THR A 7 -13.07 -0.80 -10.06
N MET A 8 -13.44 0.25 -9.31
CA MET A 8 -13.54 1.60 -9.86
C MET A 8 -12.16 2.16 -10.20
N LYS A 9 -11.18 2.04 -9.29
CA LYS A 9 -9.80 2.50 -9.50
C LYS A 9 -9.17 1.81 -10.70
N GLU A 10 -9.32 0.50 -10.82
CA GLU A 10 -8.81 -0.28 -11.95
C GLU A 10 -9.45 0.19 -13.27
N ALA A 11 -10.77 0.33 -13.30
CA ALA A 11 -11.48 0.82 -14.49
C ALA A 11 -11.03 2.22 -14.90
N LEU A 12 -10.88 3.15 -13.94
CA LEU A 12 -10.39 4.50 -14.20
C LEU A 12 -8.94 4.50 -14.69
N SER A 13 -8.08 3.65 -14.10
CA SER A 13 -6.67 3.51 -14.52
C SER A 13 -6.57 3.00 -15.96
N GLU A 14 -7.43 2.07 -16.36
CA GLU A 14 -7.47 1.61 -17.75
C GLU A 14 -8.01 2.69 -18.70
N MET A 15 -9.01 3.48 -18.29
CA MET A 15 -9.50 4.60 -19.09
C MET A 15 -8.43 5.67 -19.30
N GLU A 16 -7.68 6.02 -18.25
CA GLU A 16 -6.55 6.96 -18.31
C GLU A 16 -5.50 6.52 -19.34
N LYS A 17 -5.10 5.24 -19.31
CA LYS A 17 -4.11 4.68 -20.24
C LYS A 17 -4.60 4.65 -21.68
N VAL A 18 -5.87 4.33 -21.90
CA VAL A 18 -6.45 4.16 -23.24
C VAL A 18 -6.68 5.51 -23.93
N ASN A 19 -7.22 6.49 -23.21
CA ASN A 19 -7.52 7.81 -23.75
C ASN A 19 -7.46 8.89 -22.67
N TYR A 20 -6.23 9.29 -22.32
CA TYR A 20 -5.96 10.33 -21.32
C TYR A 20 -6.78 11.60 -21.55
N GLN A 21 -6.86 12.11 -22.79
CA GLN A 21 -7.61 13.32 -23.09
C GLN A 21 -9.08 13.22 -22.69
N GLU A 22 -9.78 12.17 -23.14
CA GLU A 22 -11.22 12.04 -22.84
C GLU A 22 -11.47 11.67 -21.37
N PHE A 23 -10.52 10.97 -20.74
CA PHE A 23 -10.52 10.74 -19.30
C PHE A 23 -10.47 12.05 -18.50
N ILE A 24 -9.50 12.93 -18.80
CA ILE A 24 -9.36 14.22 -18.12
C ILE A 24 -10.57 15.13 -18.39
N LYS A 25 -11.09 15.16 -19.62
CA LYS A 25 -12.33 15.87 -19.94
C LYS A 25 -13.53 15.33 -19.17
N ALA A 26 -13.65 14.01 -19.00
CA ALA A 26 -14.72 13.44 -18.20
C ALA A 26 -14.61 13.91 -16.74
N PHE A 27 -13.40 13.87 -16.16
CA PHE A 27 -13.12 14.38 -14.82
C PHE A 27 -13.49 15.86 -14.66
N LEU A 28 -12.98 16.74 -15.54
CA LEU A 28 -13.29 18.18 -15.53
C LEU A 28 -14.79 18.44 -15.67
N SER A 29 -15.50 17.67 -16.51
CA SER A 29 -16.93 17.83 -16.70
C SER A 29 -17.74 17.51 -15.43
N LEU A 30 -17.31 16.48 -14.68
CA LEU A 30 -17.96 16.06 -13.44
C LEU A 30 -17.69 17.07 -12.33
N GLU A 31 -16.41 17.44 -12.13
CA GLU A 31 -15.97 18.34 -11.07
C GLU A 31 -16.58 19.74 -11.24
N LEU A 32 -16.52 20.29 -12.45
CA LEU A 32 -16.96 21.65 -12.75
C LEU A 32 -18.43 21.71 -13.21
N SER A 33 -19.12 20.56 -13.26
CA SER A 33 -20.50 20.44 -13.76
C SER A 33 -20.69 21.02 -15.18
N ILE A 34 -19.69 20.85 -16.06
CA ILE A 34 -19.72 21.36 -17.44
C ILE A 34 -20.47 20.39 -18.34
N SER A 35 -21.56 20.84 -18.96
CA SER A 35 -22.32 20.05 -19.94
C SER A 35 -22.08 20.47 -21.39
N ASP A 36 -21.58 21.68 -21.63
CA ASP A 36 -21.27 22.19 -22.97
C ASP A 36 -19.89 21.71 -23.43
N ARG A 37 -19.84 21.05 -24.60
CA ARG A 37 -18.61 20.47 -25.14
C ARG A 37 -17.59 21.52 -25.61
N THR A 38 -18.04 22.69 -26.04
CA THR A 38 -17.16 23.78 -26.48
C THR A 38 -16.43 24.36 -25.28
N ILE A 39 -17.17 24.62 -24.19
CA ILE A 39 -16.59 25.07 -22.92
C ILE A 39 -15.63 24.02 -22.38
N LEU A 40 -16.03 22.74 -22.36
CA LEU A 40 -15.17 21.65 -21.87
C LEU A 40 -13.86 21.53 -22.66
N ASN A 41 -13.93 21.66 -23.99
CA ASN A 41 -12.72 21.63 -24.82
C ASN A 41 -11.78 22.78 -24.51
N GLN A 42 -12.30 23.99 -24.28
CA GLN A 42 -11.47 25.15 -23.91
C GLN A 42 -10.84 24.94 -22.53
N VAL A 43 -11.61 24.54 -21.52
CA VAL A 43 -11.09 24.29 -20.16
C VAL A 43 -10.02 23.20 -20.16
N TYR A 44 -10.18 22.16 -20.99
CA TYR A 44 -9.13 21.15 -21.16
C TYR A 44 -7.86 21.72 -21.82
N GLN A 45 -7.97 22.61 -22.82
CA GLN A 45 -6.78 23.27 -23.37
C GLN A 45 -6.09 24.14 -22.32
N ASP A 46 -6.85 24.96 -21.59
CA ASP A 46 -6.32 25.81 -20.52
C ASP A 46 -5.58 24.95 -19.46
N TYR A 47 -6.16 23.80 -19.08
CA TYR A 47 -5.52 22.81 -18.19
C TYR A 47 -4.19 22.26 -18.74
N MET A 48 -4.11 21.99 -20.04
CA MET A 48 -2.89 21.45 -20.67
C MET A 48 -1.81 22.51 -20.91
N ASP A 49 -2.22 23.78 -21.04
CA ASP A 49 -1.32 24.92 -21.30
C ASP A 49 -0.67 25.46 -20.01
N GLU A 50 -1.26 25.21 -18.83
CA GLU A 50 -0.69 25.57 -17.53
C GLU A 50 0.02 24.36 -16.89
N ASP A 51 1.36 24.42 -16.79
CA ASP A 51 2.19 23.34 -16.24
C ASP A 51 1.85 22.98 -14.77
N ASP A 52 1.27 23.90 -13.99
CA ASP A 52 1.05 23.79 -12.53
C ASP A 52 -0.43 23.63 -12.13
N LEU A 53 -1.35 23.39 -13.07
CA LEU A 53 -2.76 23.15 -12.72
C LEU A 53 -2.97 21.72 -12.20
N SER A 54 -3.19 21.56 -10.89
CA SER A 54 -3.54 20.26 -10.31
C SER A 54 -5.04 19.98 -10.38
N LEU A 55 -5.42 18.78 -10.84
CA LEU A 55 -6.81 18.28 -10.78
C LEU A 55 -7.29 18.00 -9.36
N ILE A 56 -6.37 17.72 -8.44
CA ILE A 56 -6.66 17.44 -7.03
C ILE A 56 -6.16 18.63 -6.22
N SER A 57 -6.95 19.08 -5.24
CA SER A 57 -6.52 20.14 -4.32
C SER A 57 -5.14 19.86 -3.72
N ASP A 58 -4.24 20.83 -3.80
CA ASP A 58 -2.90 20.73 -3.19
C ASP A 58 -2.97 20.51 -1.67
N GLU A 59 -4.03 20.98 -1.01
CA GLU A 59 -4.28 20.72 0.41
C GLU A 59 -4.50 19.23 0.68
N LEU A 60 -5.18 18.52 -0.23
CA LEU A 60 -5.36 17.07 -0.12
C LEU A 60 -4.04 16.34 -0.38
N ARG A 61 -3.20 16.82 -1.30
CA ARG A 61 -1.87 16.22 -1.54
C ARG A 61 -1.01 16.29 -0.29
N VAL A 62 -0.91 17.46 0.34
CA VAL A 62 -0.14 17.63 1.59
C VAL A 62 -0.67 16.71 2.71
N LYS A 63 -1.98 16.53 2.81
CA LYS A 63 -2.56 15.60 3.79
C LYS A 63 -2.21 14.15 3.48
N VAL A 64 -2.28 13.73 2.21
CA VAL A 64 -1.90 12.39 1.78
C VAL A 64 -0.44 12.13 2.10
N ASP A 65 0.46 13.03 1.73
CA ASP A 65 1.90 12.89 2.00
C ASP A 65 2.15 12.74 3.51
N SER A 66 1.50 13.56 4.34
CA SER A 66 1.60 13.48 5.80
C SER A 66 1.10 12.14 6.35
N TYR A 67 -0.03 11.61 5.84
CA TYR A 67 -0.56 10.32 6.29
C TYR A 67 0.30 9.16 5.81
N GLN A 68 0.86 9.24 4.61
CA GLN A 68 1.77 8.22 4.08
C GLN A 68 3.06 8.18 4.90
N ASP A 69 3.65 9.33 5.20
CA ASP A 69 4.85 9.41 6.04
C ASP A 69 4.61 8.82 7.44
N GLU A 70 3.47 9.13 8.06
CA GLU A 70 3.06 8.60 9.37
C GLU A 70 2.87 7.08 9.33
N VAL A 71 2.10 6.57 8.36
CA VAL A 71 1.87 5.12 8.21
C VAL A 71 3.17 4.38 7.91
N GLN A 72 4.04 4.93 7.05
CA GLN A 72 5.32 4.31 6.72
C GLN A 72 6.25 4.21 7.93
N ALA A 73 6.33 5.27 8.74
CA ALA A 73 7.13 5.27 9.95
C ALA A 73 6.62 4.23 10.97
N ASP A 74 5.32 4.25 11.26
CA ASP A 74 4.71 3.37 12.24
C ASP A 74 4.79 1.89 11.82
N MET A 75 4.46 1.58 10.55
CA MET A 75 4.54 0.21 10.04
C MET A 75 5.95 -0.33 10.06
N THR A 76 6.93 0.50 9.75
CA THR A 76 8.34 0.10 9.81
C THR A 76 8.76 -0.19 11.25
N ASP A 77 8.40 0.66 12.21
CA ASP A 77 8.74 0.47 13.62
C ASP A 77 8.06 -0.78 14.19
N ILE A 78 6.76 -0.98 13.91
CA ILE A 78 6.01 -2.16 14.37
C ILE A 78 6.64 -3.45 13.85
N LEU A 79 6.89 -3.54 12.54
CA LEU A 79 7.48 -4.74 11.94
C LEU A 79 8.92 -4.95 12.42
N GLU A 80 9.70 -3.88 12.61
CA GLU A 80 11.04 -3.98 13.18
C GLU A 80 11.03 -4.52 14.62
N LYS A 81 10.15 -4.00 15.48
CA LYS A 81 10.00 -4.45 16.86
C LYS A 81 9.59 -5.92 16.92
N LEU A 82 8.57 -6.30 16.15
CA LEU A 82 8.11 -7.69 16.05
C LEU A 82 9.18 -8.64 15.49
N TYR A 83 10.01 -8.17 14.54
CA TYR A 83 11.14 -8.94 14.03
C TYR A 83 12.22 -9.15 15.09
N ARG A 84 12.58 -8.08 15.83
CA ARG A 84 13.63 -8.13 16.86
C ARG A 84 13.27 -9.04 18.03
N THR A 85 11.99 -9.09 18.42
CA THR A 85 11.54 -10.00 19.49
C THR A 85 11.29 -11.43 19.00
N GLY A 86 11.16 -11.62 17.68
CA GLY A 86 10.81 -12.90 17.08
C GLY A 86 9.32 -13.26 17.27
N GLU A 87 8.49 -12.28 17.64
CA GLU A 87 7.08 -12.45 17.96
C GLU A 87 6.15 -12.23 16.77
N GLY A 88 6.65 -11.74 15.64
CA GLY A 88 5.84 -11.33 14.49
C GLY A 88 4.82 -12.38 14.01
N SER A 89 5.22 -13.64 13.86
CA SER A 89 4.29 -14.69 13.42
C SER A 89 3.21 -14.99 14.47
N SER A 90 3.55 -14.98 15.75
CA SER A 90 2.57 -15.19 16.84
C SER A 90 1.59 -14.04 16.92
N PHE A 91 2.08 -12.80 16.84
CA PHE A 91 1.25 -11.60 16.84
C PHE A 91 0.19 -11.64 15.73
N ILE A 92 0.62 -12.01 14.52
CA ILE A 92 -0.28 -12.12 13.37
C ILE A 92 -1.32 -13.23 13.59
N MET A 93 -0.93 -14.41 14.09
CA MET A 93 -1.85 -15.50 14.41
C MET A 93 -2.89 -15.12 15.47
N ASP A 94 -2.45 -14.43 16.53
CA ASP A 94 -3.33 -13.99 17.59
C ASP A 94 -4.31 -12.94 17.09
N LEU A 95 -3.86 -11.98 16.27
CA LEU A 95 -4.72 -10.96 15.67
C LEU A 95 -5.78 -11.56 14.73
N MET A 96 -5.40 -12.54 13.90
CA MET A 96 -6.35 -13.25 13.05
C MET A 96 -7.39 -14.02 13.87
N SER A 97 -7.00 -14.51 15.05
CA SER A 97 -7.87 -15.32 15.92
C SER A 97 -8.79 -14.45 16.79
N SER A 98 -8.28 -13.36 17.37
CA SER A 98 -9.01 -12.43 18.23
C SER A 98 -9.92 -11.51 17.41
N ASN A 99 -9.54 -11.25 16.16
CA ASN A 99 -10.15 -10.25 15.28
C ASN A 99 -10.15 -8.83 15.90
N SER A 100 -9.25 -8.56 16.85
CA SER A 100 -9.18 -7.32 17.63
C SER A 100 -7.73 -6.91 17.84
N LEU A 101 -7.31 -5.83 17.16
CA LEU A 101 -5.95 -5.32 17.29
C LEU A 101 -5.67 -4.80 18.69
N SER A 102 -6.63 -4.13 19.32
CA SER A 102 -6.51 -3.64 20.70
C SER A 102 -6.21 -4.78 21.68
N ASP A 103 -7.01 -5.85 21.66
CA ASP A 103 -6.83 -6.99 22.58
C ASP A 103 -5.54 -7.75 22.29
N THR A 104 -5.06 -7.71 21.04
CA THR A 104 -3.79 -8.34 20.65
C THR A 104 -2.63 -7.51 21.15
N LEU A 105 -2.61 -6.19 20.96
CA LEU A 105 -1.54 -5.30 21.42
C LEU A 105 -1.30 -5.41 22.93
N GLU A 106 -2.36 -5.54 23.74
CA GLU A 106 -2.25 -5.72 25.20
C GLU A 106 -1.42 -6.96 25.62
N GLN A 107 -1.25 -7.93 24.72
CA GLN A 107 -0.49 -9.17 24.99
C GLN A 107 1.00 -9.05 24.64
N TYR A 108 1.41 -8.01 23.92
CA TYR A 108 2.76 -7.83 23.41
C TYR A 108 3.39 -6.57 24.01
N GLU A 109 4.19 -6.72 25.07
CA GLU A 109 4.83 -5.61 25.79
C GLU A 109 5.71 -4.71 24.90
N VAL A 110 6.13 -5.19 23.74
CA VAL A 110 6.99 -4.43 22.81
C VAL A 110 6.22 -3.38 22.00
N LEU A 111 4.90 -3.52 21.87
CA LEU A 111 4.04 -2.60 21.12
C LEU A 111 3.10 -1.87 22.08
N ASP A 112 3.18 -0.55 22.11
CA ASP A 112 2.21 0.30 22.80
C ASP A 112 1.29 0.93 21.75
N SER A 113 -0.04 0.77 21.90
CA SER A 113 -0.99 1.37 20.95
C SER A 113 -0.90 2.90 20.92
N ASP A 114 -0.46 3.51 22.02
CA ASP A 114 -0.36 4.97 22.14
C ASP A 114 0.85 5.54 21.37
N ASP A 115 1.80 4.69 20.97
CA ASP A 115 2.96 5.09 20.15
C ASP A 115 2.60 5.25 18.67
N TYR A 116 1.44 4.77 18.23
CA TYR A 116 1.09 4.64 16.81
C TYR A 116 -0.19 5.39 16.46
N SER A 117 -0.26 5.88 15.23
CA SER A 117 -1.46 6.55 14.75
C SER A 117 -2.63 5.54 14.61
N PRO A 118 -3.89 5.97 14.89
CA PRO A 118 -5.06 5.11 14.63
C PRO A 118 -5.15 4.63 13.19
N LEU A 119 -4.68 5.45 12.22
CA LEU A 119 -4.67 5.11 10.81
C LEU A 119 -3.68 3.97 10.51
N SER A 120 -2.49 4.02 11.11
CA SER A 120 -1.47 2.97 10.98
C SER A 120 -1.98 1.64 11.55
N LEU A 121 -2.63 1.69 12.71
CA LEU A 121 -3.21 0.51 13.36
C LEU A 121 -4.37 -0.08 12.52
N GLU A 122 -5.27 0.77 12.01
CA GLU A 122 -6.34 0.32 11.10
C GLU A 122 -5.77 -0.32 9.83
N THR A 123 -4.72 0.28 9.26
CA THR A 123 -4.02 -0.24 8.08
C THR A 123 -3.39 -1.61 8.34
N LEU A 124 -2.67 -1.76 9.46
CA LEU A 124 -2.09 -3.04 9.88
C LEU A 124 -3.16 -4.12 10.06
N GLN A 125 -4.25 -3.78 10.75
CA GLN A 125 -5.34 -4.72 10.98
C GLN A 125 -5.99 -5.15 9.65
N ALA A 126 -6.25 -4.20 8.74
CA ALA A 126 -6.82 -4.50 7.43
C ALA A 126 -5.89 -5.43 6.63
N MET A 127 -4.58 -5.17 6.63
CA MET A 127 -3.61 -6.03 5.96
C MET A 127 -3.63 -7.46 6.52
N ILE A 128 -3.62 -7.63 7.84
CA ILE A 128 -3.60 -8.96 8.46
C ILE A 128 -4.93 -9.70 8.28
N GLN A 129 -6.06 -9.02 8.37
CA GLN A 129 -7.39 -9.65 8.37
C GLN A 129 -8.00 -9.82 6.99
N GLN A 130 -7.70 -8.92 6.04
CA GLN A 130 -8.36 -8.88 4.73
C GLN A 130 -7.43 -9.31 3.60
N ASP A 131 -6.16 -8.91 3.66
CA ASP A 131 -5.23 -9.09 2.54
C ASP A 131 -4.32 -10.32 2.71
N LEU A 132 -4.00 -10.69 3.94
CA LEU A 132 -3.10 -11.81 4.23
C LEU A 132 -3.80 -13.16 4.02
N ALA A 133 -3.10 -14.09 3.37
CA ALA A 133 -3.63 -15.43 3.14
C ALA A 133 -3.63 -16.25 4.43
N ILE A 134 -4.80 -16.77 4.81
CA ILE A 134 -5.00 -17.66 5.98
C ILE A 134 -4.20 -18.98 5.87
N SER A 135 -3.67 -19.29 4.68
CA SER A 135 -2.85 -20.49 4.44
C SER A 135 -1.34 -20.21 4.40
N SER A 136 -0.89 -19.02 4.81
CA SER A 136 0.52 -18.66 4.80
C SER A 136 1.35 -19.62 5.68
N GLN A 137 2.54 -19.97 5.18
CA GLN A 137 3.54 -20.74 5.93
C GLN A 137 4.55 -19.83 6.66
N ASP A 138 4.65 -18.56 6.23
CA ASP A 138 5.48 -17.53 6.82
C ASP A 138 4.66 -16.24 6.93
N TYR A 139 3.79 -16.20 7.94
CA TYR A 139 2.87 -15.07 8.14
C TYR A 139 3.60 -13.74 8.24
N PHE A 140 4.74 -13.70 8.94
CA PHE A 140 5.50 -12.47 9.09
C PHE A 140 6.12 -12.04 7.76
N GLY A 141 6.74 -12.97 7.02
CA GLY A 141 7.33 -12.64 5.72
C GLY A 141 6.32 -12.22 4.67
N ASP A 142 5.16 -12.88 4.61
CA ASP A 142 4.09 -12.50 3.70
C ASP A 142 3.51 -11.12 4.05
N LEU A 143 3.40 -10.77 5.34
CA LEU A 143 2.96 -9.44 5.76
C LEU A 143 3.97 -8.36 5.37
N VAL A 144 5.28 -8.59 5.59
CA VAL A 144 6.33 -7.65 5.17
C VAL A 144 6.31 -7.48 3.64
N HIS A 145 6.13 -8.57 2.89
CA HIS A 145 6.03 -8.51 1.44
C HIS A 145 4.82 -7.70 0.98
N LEU A 146 3.66 -7.90 1.61
CA LEU A 146 2.45 -7.14 1.33
C LEU A 146 2.65 -5.64 1.63
N ALA A 147 3.30 -5.31 2.75
CA ALA A 147 3.60 -3.92 3.12
C ALA A 147 4.50 -3.24 2.07
N LEU A 148 5.51 -3.96 1.56
CA LEU A 148 6.38 -3.47 0.47
C LEU A 148 5.61 -3.23 -0.83
N GLN A 149 4.73 -4.16 -1.23
CA GLN A 149 3.92 -4.01 -2.45
C GLN A 149 2.99 -2.79 -2.40
N LYS A 150 2.54 -2.42 -1.19
CA LYS A 150 1.67 -1.27 -0.94
C LYS A 150 2.45 0.03 -0.65
N ASP A 151 3.78 0.01 -0.72
CA ASP A 151 4.66 1.13 -0.39
C ASP A 151 4.42 1.70 1.02
N LEU A 152 4.20 0.81 1.99
CA LEU A 152 3.88 1.16 3.38
C LEU A 152 5.09 1.09 4.32
N LEU A 153 6.31 0.92 3.80
CA LEU A 153 7.51 0.82 4.63
C LEU A 153 8.56 1.85 4.22
N ASP A 154 9.28 2.42 5.20
CA ASP A 154 10.42 3.30 4.95
C ASP A 154 11.57 2.49 4.38
N GLN A 155 11.77 2.61 3.07
CA GLN A 155 12.82 1.92 2.31
C GLN A 155 14.24 2.24 2.80
N LYS A 156 14.44 3.30 3.59
CA LYS A 156 15.74 3.66 4.18
C LYS A 156 16.01 2.95 5.51
N SER A 157 15.02 2.29 6.09
CA SER A 157 15.17 1.61 7.38
C SER A 157 16.22 0.51 7.33
N HIS A 158 17.06 0.48 8.37
CA HIS A 158 18.07 -0.57 8.55
C HIS A 158 17.44 -1.95 8.73
N PHE A 159 16.24 -2.02 9.32
CA PHE A 159 15.48 -3.26 9.42
C PHE A 159 15.21 -3.82 8.03
N LEU A 160 14.64 -3.04 7.09
CA LEU A 160 14.35 -3.53 5.75
C LEU A 160 15.61 -3.93 4.99
N GLN A 161 16.68 -3.15 5.11
CA GLN A 161 17.95 -3.47 4.48
C GLN A 161 18.50 -4.83 4.95
N HIS A 162 18.41 -5.12 6.26
CA HIS A 162 18.86 -6.40 6.80
C HIS A 162 17.87 -7.52 6.53
N TYR A 163 16.57 -7.29 6.69
CA TYR A 163 15.52 -8.26 6.46
C TYR A 163 15.55 -8.76 5.02
N VAL A 164 15.59 -7.84 4.03
CA VAL A 164 15.71 -8.19 2.61
C VAL A 164 17.02 -8.92 2.32
N ALA A 165 18.15 -8.49 2.88
CA ALA A 165 19.42 -9.19 2.68
C ALA A 165 19.38 -10.64 3.21
N THR A 166 18.79 -10.85 4.37
CA THR A 166 18.71 -12.16 5.03
C THR A 166 17.71 -13.09 4.33
N VAL A 167 16.58 -12.55 3.85
CA VAL A 167 15.54 -13.32 3.15
C VAL A 167 15.94 -13.63 1.70
N MET A 168 16.60 -12.70 0.99
CA MET A 168 17.06 -12.91 -0.39
C MET A 168 18.29 -13.84 -0.51
N GLU A 169 19.09 -14.01 0.55
CA GLU A 169 20.13 -15.05 0.61
C GLU A 169 19.56 -16.47 0.85
N GLY A 170 18.36 -16.56 1.44
CA GLY A 170 17.67 -17.82 1.72
C GLY A 170 16.81 -18.36 0.58
N ILE A 171 16.49 -17.55 -0.44
CA ILE A 171 15.80 -18.00 -1.64
C ILE A 171 16.84 -18.71 -2.52
N PRO A 172 16.71 -20.02 -2.80
CA PRO A 172 17.50 -20.64 -3.84
C PRO A 172 17.22 -19.86 -5.13
N GLN A 173 18.22 -19.11 -5.61
CA GLN A 173 18.21 -18.70 -7.00
C GLN A 173 17.99 -19.99 -7.78
N GLU A 174 16.94 -20.06 -8.60
CA GLU A 174 16.80 -21.07 -9.65
C GLU A 174 17.98 -20.91 -10.62
N ARG A 175 19.17 -21.33 -10.18
CA ARG A 175 20.33 -21.51 -11.04
C ARG A 175 20.17 -22.87 -11.69
N ASP A 176 19.86 -22.81 -12.97
CA ASP A 176 20.24 -23.79 -13.97
C ASP A 176 19.76 -25.22 -13.76
N GLN A 177 18.46 -25.45 -13.99
CA GLN A 177 17.99 -26.74 -14.52
C GLN A 177 17.96 -26.78 -16.06
N ARG A 178 18.77 -25.95 -16.74
CA ARG A 178 18.99 -26.05 -18.20
C ARG A 178 20.40 -26.50 -18.59
N ALA A 179 21.10 -27.18 -17.68
CA ALA A 179 22.39 -27.81 -17.95
C ALA A 179 22.38 -29.32 -17.69
N LEU A 180 21.33 -30.03 -18.10
CA LEU A 180 21.33 -31.50 -18.24
C LEU A 180 20.57 -31.91 -19.52
N VAL A 181 21.05 -31.43 -20.66
CA VAL A 181 20.97 -32.19 -21.91
C VAL A 181 22.36 -32.13 -22.50
N LEU A 182 23.11 -33.22 -22.34
CA LEU A 182 24.23 -33.69 -23.17
C LEU A 182 24.79 -34.96 -22.48
N ASP A 183 24.16 -36.11 -22.72
CA ASP A 183 24.70 -37.19 -23.56
C ASP A 183 23.62 -38.27 -23.78
#